data_AF-A0A7W8KJH0-F1
#
_entry.id   AF-A0A7W8KJH0-F1
#
_cell.length_a   1.000
_cell.length_b   1.000
_cell.length_c   1.000
_cell.angle_alpha   90.00
_cell.angle_beta   90.00
_cell.angle_gamma   90.00
#
_symmetry.space_group_name_H-M   'P 1'
#
loop_
_entity.id
_entity.type
_entity.pdbx_description
1 polymer ?
#
loop_
_entity_poly.entity_id
_entity_poly.type
_entity_poly.pdbx_seq_one_letter_code
_entity_poly.pdbx_strand_id
1 'polypeptide(L)' 'MTHRVKRAPKPRYHQSYPSTLATTEELRALGLHPGTSEPDAILDYHHGDKSGLCGLFERSKAVPIKPAEDTAS' A
#
# COMPACT_ATOMS: atom_id res chain seq x y z
N MET A 1 -21.23 -23.22 11.36
CA MET A 1 -20.92 -22.74 9.99
C MET A 1 -20.03 -21.52 10.13
N THR A 2 -18.74 -21.63 9.83
CA THR A 2 -17.84 -20.47 9.87
C THR A 2 -18.19 -19.56 8.69
N HIS A 3 -18.71 -18.36 8.97
CA HIS A 3 -18.90 -17.36 7.93
C HIS A 3 -17.51 -16.99 7.40
N ARG A 4 -17.14 -17.62 6.27
CA ARG A 4 -15.98 -17.24 5.47
C ARG A 4 -16.30 -15.84 4.98
N VAL A 5 -15.84 -14.82 5.71
CA VAL A 5 -15.96 -13.42 5.32
C VAL A 5 -15.35 -13.35 3.93
N LYS A 6 -16.21 -13.26 2.90
CA LYS A 6 -15.79 -13.02 1.54
C LYS A 6 -15.15 -11.65 1.58
N ARG A 7 -13.82 -11.59 1.76
CA ARG A 7 -13.04 -10.36 1.60
C ARG A 7 -13.47 -9.82 0.25
N ALA A 8 -14.07 -8.63 0.25
CA ALA A 8 -14.55 -8.01 -0.98
C ALA A 8 -13.43 -8.06 -2.02
N PRO A 9 -13.74 -8.32 -3.31
CA PRO A 9 -12.72 -8.39 -4.34
C PRO A 9 -11.97 -7.06 -4.33
N LYS A 10 -10.72 -7.09 -3.83
CA LYS A 10 -9.89 -5.90 -3.82
C LYS A 10 -9.67 -5.49 -5.27
N PRO A 11 -9.90 -4.22 -5.62
CA PRO A 11 -9.68 -3.77 -6.98
C PRO A 11 -8.24 -4.07 -7.38
N ARG A 12 -8.08 -4.67 -8.56
CA ARG A 12 -6.78 -4.97 -9.16
C ARG A 12 -6.52 -3.98 -10.27
N TYR A 13 -5.38 -3.32 -10.20
CA TYR A 13 -4.91 -2.41 -11.24
C TYR A 13 -3.75 -3.06 -11.99
N HIS A 14 -3.72 -2.92 -13.31
CA HIS A 14 -2.67 -3.45 -14.16
C HIS A 14 -1.94 -2.29 -14.82
N GLN A 15 -0.67 -2.07 -14.46
CA GLN A 15 0.19 -0.96 -14.96
C GLN A 15 -0.36 0.47 -14.83
N SER A 16 -1.60 0.65 -14.38
CA SER A 16 -2.26 1.94 -14.19
C SER A 16 -2.29 2.25 -12.69
N TYR A 17 -1.54 3.27 -12.30
CA TYR A 17 -1.43 3.72 -10.92
C TYR A 17 -2.48 4.80 -10.68
N PRO A 18 -3.53 4.56 -9.87
CA PRO A 18 -4.44 5.63 -9.48
C PRO A 18 -3.71 6.62 -8.57
N SER A 19 -3.80 7.92 -8.86
CA SER A 19 -3.08 9.00 -8.15
C SER A 19 -3.42 9.09 -6.66
N THR A 20 -4.57 8.54 -6.27
CA THR A 20 -5.07 8.49 -4.89
C THR A 20 -4.43 7.36 -4.08
N LEU A 21 -3.93 6.32 -4.75
CA LEU A 21 -3.26 5.19 -4.11
C LEU A 21 -1.74 5.29 -4.32
N ALA A 22 -1.00 4.79 -3.36
CA ALA A 22 0.45 4.67 -3.43
C ALA A 22 0.88 3.30 -2.92
N THR A 23 1.98 2.82 -3.47
CA THR A 23 2.72 1.68 -2.90
C THR A 23 3.35 2.07 -1.57
N THR A 24 3.69 1.08 -0.74
CA THR A 24 4.40 1.33 0.52
C THR A 24 5.72 2.08 0.31
N GLU A 25 6.43 1.82 -0.80
CA GLU A 25 7.67 2.51 -1.11
C GLU A 25 7.44 3.98 -1.45
N GLU A 26 6.42 4.30 -2.25
CA GLU A 26 6.06 5.69 -2.54
C GLU A 26 5.62 6.45 -1.29
N LEU A 27 4.83 5.82 -0.42
CA LEU A 27 4.47 6.43 0.86
C LEU A 27 5.73 6.68 1.70
N ARG A 28 6.62 5.70 1.79
CA ARG A 28 7.87 5.84 2.54
C ARG A 28 8.77 6.94 1.97
N ALA A 29 8.84 7.07 0.65
CA ALA A 29 9.58 8.14 -0.02
C ALA A 29 9.01 9.54 0.32
N LEU A 30 7.72 9.62 0.64
CA LEU A 30 7.05 10.82 1.13
C LEU A 30 7.12 10.99 2.66
N GLY A 31 7.80 10.10 3.39
CA GLY A 31 7.82 10.09 4.86
C GLY A 31 6.50 9.63 5.48
N LEU A 32 5.69 8.86 4.75
CA LEU A 32 4.39 8.34 5.15
C LEU A 32 4.42 6.82 5.29
N HIS A 33 3.64 6.30 6.23
CA HIS A 33 3.40 4.87 6.43
C HIS A 33 1.95 4.56 6.05
N PRO A 34 1.65 3.41 5.42
CA PRO A 34 0.27 2.97 5.31
C PRO A 34 -0.36 2.88 6.71
N GLY A 35 -1.51 3.54 6.89
CA GLY A 35 -2.26 3.52 8.15
C GLY A 35 -2.95 2.18 8.44
N THR A 36 -2.89 1.24 7.49
CA THR A 36 -3.46 -0.10 7.58
C THR A 36 -2.43 -1.15 7.18
N SER A 37 -2.46 -2.32 7.83
CA SER A 37 -1.65 -3.48 7.39
C SER A 37 -2.23 -4.14 6.13
N GLU A 38 -3.52 -3.96 5.86
CA GLU A 38 -4.16 -4.51 4.67
C GLU A 38 -4.15 -3.47 3.54
N PRO A 39 -3.71 -3.83 2.32
CA PRO A 39 -3.74 -2.92 1.17
C PRO A 39 -5.19 -2.71 0.70
N ASP A 40 -5.53 -1.49 0.29
CA ASP A 40 -6.85 -1.15 -0.27
C ASP A 40 -7.02 -1.75 -1.68
N ALA A 41 -5.94 -1.83 -2.45
CA ALA A 41 -5.93 -2.40 -3.79
C ALA A 41 -4.66 -3.23 -4.05
N ILE A 42 -4.68 -4.05 -5.10
CA ILE A 42 -3.49 -4.76 -5.55
C ILE A 42 -3.10 -4.22 -6.92
N LEU A 43 -1.84 -3.86 -7.08
CA LEU A 43 -1.25 -3.50 -8.35
C LEU A 43 -0.46 -4.68 -8.90
N ASP A 44 -0.78 -5.03 -10.12
CA ASP A 44 0.01 -5.93 -10.96
C ASP A 44 0.90 -5.07 -11.86
N TYR A 45 2.21 -5.10 -11.59
CA TYR A 45 3.18 -4.36 -12.37
C TYR A 45 4.03 -5.30 -13.21
N HIS A 46 4.29 -4.88 -14.44
CA HIS A 46 5.19 -5.56 -15.37
C HIS A 46 6.19 -4.52 -15.86
N HIS A 47 7.46 -4.76 -15.58
CA HIS A 47 8.59 -3.92 -15.97
C HIS A 47 9.67 -4.78 -16.63
N GLY A 48 9.71 -4.77 -17.96
CA GLY A 48 10.58 -5.65 -18.74
C GLY A 48 10.31 -7.12 -18.41
N ASP A 49 11.36 -7.82 -17.96
CA ASP A 49 11.29 -9.23 -17.55
C ASP A 49 10.79 -9.45 -16.12
N LYS A 50 10.53 -8.37 -15.36
CA LYS A 50 10.07 -8.47 -13.96
C LYS A 50 8.58 -8.17 -13.87
N SER A 51 7.82 -9.14 -13.37
CA SER A 51 6.42 -8.97 -12.98
C SER A 51 6.26 -9.18 -11.49
N GLY A 52 5.40 -8.40 -10.85
CA GLY A 52 5.13 -8.55 -9.43
C GLY A 52 3.79 -7.97 -9.01
N LEU A 53 3.37 -8.37 -7.82
CA LEU A 53 2.17 -7.84 -7.17
C LEU A 53 2.61 -6.93 -6.03
N CYS A 54 2.12 -5.69 -6.04
CA CYS A 54 2.31 -4.72 -4.97
C CYS A 54 0.98 -4.37 -4.31
N GLY A 55 0.99 -4.23 -2.99
CA GLY A 55 -0.12 -3.64 -2.26
C GLY A 55 -0.17 -2.13 -2.49
N LEU A 56 -1.35 -1.62 -2.82
CA LEU A 56 -1.64 -0.20 -2.90
C LEU A 56 -2.43 0.23 -1.66
N PHE A 57 -2.08 1.38 -1.13
CA PHE A 57 -2.65 1.98 0.07
C PHE A 57 -3.12 3.39 -0.24
N GLU A 58 -4.24 3.82 0.35
CA GLU A 58 -4.70 5.19 0.17
C GLU A 58 -3.74 6.20 0.81
N ARG A 59 -3.34 7.22 0.04
CA ARG A 59 -2.54 8.34 0.56
C ARG A 59 -3.28 9.10 1.67
N SER A 60 -4.61 9.21 1.56
CA SER A 60 -5.45 9.86 2.57
C SER A 60 -5.51 9.13 3.90
N LYS A 61 -5.23 7.81 3.92
CA LYS A 61 -5.13 7.00 5.14
C LYS A 61 -3.69 6.84 5.61
N ALA A 62 -2.72 7.30 4.81
CA ALA A 62 -1.33 7.21 5.18
C ALA A 62 -1.05 8.16 6.35
N VAL A 63 -0.31 7.65 7.33
CA VAL A 63 0.07 8.39 8.53
C VAL A 63 1.52 8.83 8.40
N PRO A 64 1.91 10.00 8.94
CA PRO A 64 3.32 10.38 8.99
C PRO A 64 4.12 9.27 9.68
N ILE A 65 5.25 8.88 9.09
CA ILE A 65 6.26 8.10 9.80
C ILE A 65 6.73 9.05 10.90
N LYS A 66 6.26 8.84 12.13
CA LYS A 66 6.88 9.52 13.26
C LYS A 66 8.37 9.19 13.17
N PRO A 67 9.25 10.20 13.06
CA PRO A 67 10.66 9.93 13.30
C PRO A 67 10.69 9.26 14.67
N ALA A 68 11.29 8.07 14.75
CA ALA A 68 11.62 7.50 16.04
C ALA A 68 12.45 8.58 16.72
N GLU A 69 11.82 9.26 17.67
CA GLU A 69 12.45 10.31 18.44
C GLU A 69 13.67 9.66 19.06
N ASP A 70 14.82 10.19 18.64
CA ASP A 70 16.17 9.81 19.03
C ASP A 70 16.21 9.60 20.56
N THR A 71 16.13 8.36 21.04
CA THR A 71 16.63 8.00 22.37
C THR A 71 18.15 8.07 22.32
N ALA A 72 18.69 9.28 22.26
CA ALA A 72 20.04 9.61 22.65
C ALA A 72 19.95 10.49 23.90
N SER A 73 19.78 9.82 25.05
CA SER A 73 20.15 10.34 26.37
C SER A 73 21.65 10.18 26.59
#